data_AF-A0A1Q6Z1G1-F1
#
_entry.id   AF-A0A1Q6Z1G1-F1
#
_cell.length_a   1.000
_cell.length_b   1.000
_cell.length_c   1.000
_cell.angle_alpha   90.00
_cell.angle_beta   90.00
_cell.angle_gamma   90.00
#
_symmetry.space_group_name_H-M   'P 1'
#
loop_
_entity.id
_entity.type
_entity.pdbx_description
1 polymer ?
#
loop_
_entity_poly.entity_id
_entity_poly.type
_entity_poly.pdbx_seq_one_letter_code
_entity_poly.pdbx_strand_id
1 'polypeptide(L)'
;MDVFERRLADWAMGRQHHFDDPSELARQYAETRAHSTWVAGAHELMARSVLRRADSGGGWELSCPRELEASIYLQAMTLNLWPPNEAYGGPVKLIAADPNARGAPAPAFANKALAEEMGYAYEAIPETGHLLQIQKPNECRRAMLTFLDQHGIRY
;
A
#
# COMPACT_ATOMS: atom_id res chain seq x y z
N MET A 1 -21.97 -13.97 -2.05
CA MET A 1 -20.55 -13.56 -1.92
C MET A 1 -20.36 -12.05 -2.11
N ASP A 2 -21.32 -11.28 -2.63
CA ASP A 2 -21.16 -9.84 -2.90
C ASP A 2 -20.94 -8.89 -1.69
N VAL A 3 -21.45 -9.24 -0.50
CA VAL A 3 -21.57 -8.26 0.61
C VAL A 3 -20.23 -7.94 1.27
N PHE A 4 -19.25 -8.85 1.24
CA PHE A 4 -17.93 -8.59 1.81
C PHE A 4 -17.06 -7.77 0.85
N GLU A 5 -17.19 -8.05 -0.44
CA GLU A 5 -16.31 -7.50 -1.48
C GLU A 5 -16.61 -6.01 -1.76
N ARG A 6 -17.88 -5.58 -1.66
CA ARG A 6 -18.24 -4.16 -1.79
C ARG A 6 -17.89 -3.30 -0.58
N ARG A 7 -17.52 -3.89 0.56
CA ARG A 7 -17.29 -3.12 1.81
C ARG A 7 -16.20 -2.08 1.66
N LEU A 8 -15.16 -2.35 0.90
CA LEU A 8 -14.06 -1.39 0.68
C LEU A 8 -14.50 -0.23 -0.21
N ALA A 9 -15.32 -0.51 -1.24
CA ALA A 9 -15.90 0.52 -2.08
C ALA A 9 -16.89 1.39 -1.30
N ASP A 10 -17.79 0.77 -0.53
CA ASP A 10 -18.76 1.48 0.32
C ASP A 10 -18.06 2.31 1.40
N TRP A 11 -17.01 1.76 2.02
CA TRP A 11 -16.16 2.48 2.96
C TRP A 11 -15.48 3.68 2.31
N ALA A 12 -14.88 3.51 1.13
CA ALA A 12 -14.21 4.59 0.41
C ALA A 12 -15.18 5.75 0.14
N MET A 13 -16.41 5.46 -0.31
CA MET A 13 -17.47 6.45 -0.53
C MET A 13 -17.87 7.22 0.73
N GLY A 14 -17.74 6.61 1.91
CA GLY A 14 -18.03 7.21 3.21
C GLY A 14 -16.87 7.97 3.84
N ARG A 15 -15.66 7.98 3.24
CA ARG A 15 -14.49 8.62 3.83
C ARG A 15 -14.65 10.14 3.94
N GLN A 16 -14.10 10.69 5.02
CA GLN A 16 -13.82 12.11 5.12
C GLN A 16 -12.90 12.51 3.95
N HIS A 17 -13.33 13.50 3.19
CA HIS A 17 -12.61 14.00 2.01
C HIS A 17 -12.21 15.47 2.14
N HIS A 18 -12.69 16.18 3.17
CA HIS A 18 -12.30 17.55 3.52
C HIS A 18 -11.75 17.62 4.95
N PHE A 19 -10.76 18.48 5.15
CA PHE A 19 -10.04 18.68 6.42
C PHE A 19 -9.76 20.17 6.60
N ASP A 20 -9.79 20.68 7.83
CA ASP A 20 -9.41 22.08 8.08
C ASP A 20 -7.88 22.21 8.09
N ASP A 21 -7.20 21.22 8.69
CA ASP A 21 -5.74 21.15 8.75
C ASP A 21 -5.20 19.73 8.42
N PRO A 22 -4.08 19.58 7.67
CA PRO A 22 -3.49 18.28 7.36
C PRO A 22 -3.10 17.44 8.58
N SER A 23 -2.84 18.07 9.74
CA SER A 23 -2.54 17.38 10.99
C SER A 23 -3.70 16.52 11.49
N GLU A 24 -4.94 16.82 11.10
CA GLU A 24 -6.09 15.97 11.41
C GLU A 24 -5.92 14.58 10.79
N LEU A 25 -5.60 14.53 9.50
CA LEU A 25 -5.39 13.27 8.78
C LEU A 25 -4.13 12.55 9.29
N ALA A 26 -3.06 13.29 9.59
CA ALA A 26 -1.85 12.72 10.18
C ALA A 26 -2.16 12.01 11.52
N ARG A 27 -2.96 12.65 12.38
CA ARG A 27 -3.40 12.07 13.65
C ARG A 27 -4.29 10.85 13.45
N GLN A 28 -5.21 10.88 12.48
CA GLN A 28 -6.02 9.70 12.13
C GLN A 28 -5.13 8.52 11.71
N TYR A 29 -4.07 8.76 10.91
CA TYR A 29 -3.12 7.71 10.57
C TYR A 29 -2.37 7.20 11.82
N ALA A 30 -1.88 8.09 12.68
CA ALA A 30 -1.15 7.69 13.89
C ALA A 30 -2.01 6.85 14.86
N GLU A 31 -3.28 7.19 15.02
CA GLU A 31 -4.24 6.49 15.89
C GLU A 31 -4.74 5.16 15.27
N THR A 32 -4.66 5.01 13.95
CA THR A 32 -5.07 3.79 13.26
C THR A 32 -4.02 2.69 13.45
N ARG A 33 -4.40 1.56 14.07
CA ARG A 33 -3.51 0.41 14.34
C ARG A 33 -2.70 -0.06 13.11
N ALA A 34 -3.29 -0.04 11.92
CA ALA A 34 -2.61 -0.47 10.69
C ALA A 34 -1.43 0.44 10.29
N HIS A 35 -1.42 1.68 10.78
CA HIS A 35 -0.49 2.72 10.37
C HIS A 35 0.35 3.26 11.54
N SER A 36 0.01 2.91 12.78
CA SER A 36 0.69 3.41 13.99
C SER A 36 2.17 3.05 14.09
N THR A 37 2.64 2.11 13.28
CA THR A 37 4.02 1.61 13.24
C THR A 37 4.87 2.24 12.12
N TRP A 38 4.35 3.27 11.44
CA TRP A 38 5.15 4.02 10.48
C TRP A 38 6.30 4.76 11.17
N VAL A 39 7.38 5.00 10.41
CA VAL A 39 8.53 5.76 10.92
C VAL A 39 8.15 7.19 11.30
N ALA A 40 8.90 7.79 12.22
CA ALA A 40 8.66 9.15 12.69
C ALA A 40 8.57 10.16 11.53
N GLY A 41 7.58 11.05 11.58
CA GLY A 41 7.33 12.07 10.55
C GLY A 41 6.58 11.57 9.31
N ALA A 42 6.39 10.25 9.15
CA ALA A 42 5.72 9.70 7.99
C ALA A 42 4.21 9.98 7.97
N HIS A 43 3.56 10.06 9.13
CA HIS A 43 2.13 10.39 9.20
C HIS A 43 1.85 11.79 8.65
N GLU A 44 2.64 12.78 9.07
CA GLU A 44 2.52 14.16 8.61
C GLU A 44 2.94 14.30 7.14
N LEU A 45 4.00 13.58 6.72
CA LEU A 45 4.42 13.58 5.33
C LEU A 45 3.35 12.98 4.41
N MET A 46 2.75 11.84 4.80
CA MET A 46 1.67 11.21 4.07
C MET A 46 0.48 12.16 3.94
N ALA A 47 -0.01 12.72 5.05
CA ALA A 47 -1.14 13.65 5.04
C ALA A 47 -0.91 14.83 4.09
N ARG A 48 0.27 15.46 4.11
CA ARG A 48 0.62 16.55 3.18
C ARG A 48 0.73 16.10 1.72
N SER A 49 1.08 14.84 1.48
CA SER A 49 1.27 14.30 0.12
C SER A 49 -0.05 13.90 -0.54
N VAL A 50 -1.05 13.51 0.26
CA VAL A 50 -2.37 13.06 -0.24
C VAL A 50 -3.46 14.12 -0.14
N LEU A 51 -3.15 15.30 0.41
CA LEU A 51 -4.04 16.44 0.50
C LEU A 51 -3.62 17.54 -0.47
N ARG A 52 -4.61 18.21 -1.07
CA ARG A 52 -4.45 19.45 -1.82
C ARG A 52 -5.30 20.55 -1.18
N ARG A 53 -4.98 21.82 -1.47
CA ARG A 53 -5.87 22.93 -1.08
C ARG A 53 -7.19 22.79 -1.83
N ALA A 54 -8.31 22.97 -1.14
CA ALA A 54 -9.62 22.92 -1.76
C ALA A 54 -9.81 24.12 -2.71
N ASP A 55 -10.42 23.86 -3.87
CA ASP A 55 -10.64 24.88 -4.91
C ASP A 55 -11.62 25.98 -4.45
N SER A 56 -12.46 25.68 -3.45
CA SER A 56 -13.40 26.62 -2.80
C SER A 56 -12.72 27.68 -1.91
N GLY A 57 -11.40 27.61 -1.72
CA GLY A 57 -10.61 28.62 -1.00
C GLY A 57 -10.54 28.44 0.51
N GLY A 58 -11.06 27.34 1.07
CA GLY A 58 -10.98 27.01 2.49
C GLY A 58 -10.60 25.55 2.72
N GLY A 59 -9.61 25.31 3.59
CA GLY A 59 -9.22 23.96 4.01
C GLY A 59 -8.48 23.14 2.96
N TRP A 60 -8.52 21.83 3.16
CA TRP A 60 -7.81 20.81 2.41
C TRP A 60 -8.77 19.71 1.99
N GLU A 61 -8.43 19.02 0.91
CA GLU A 61 -9.19 17.88 0.41
C GLU A 61 -8.28 16.77 -0.08
N LEU A 62 -8.78 15.53 -0.09
CA LEU A 62 -8.04 14.40 -0.65
C LEU A 62 -7.77 14.63 -2.14
N SER A 63 -6.51 14.46 -2.54
CA SER A 63 -6.10 14.52 -3.95
C SER A 63 -6.73 13.39 -4.78
N CYS A 64 -7.04 12.25 -4.15
CA CYS A 64 -7.80 11.17 -4.77
C CYS A 64 -9.28 11.29 -4.37
N PRO A 65 -10.20 11.56 -5.33
CA PRO A 65 -11.63 11.54 -5.04
C PRO A 65 -12.08 10.16 -4.55
N ARG A 66 -13.03 10.14 -3.61
CA ARG A 66 -13.58 8.90 -3.03
C ARG A 66 -14.17 7.96 -4.08
N GLU A 67 -14.77 8.52 -5.13
CA GLU A 67 -15.37 7.78 -6.24
C GLU A 67 -14.30 7.04 -7.02
N LEU A 68 -13.12 7.66 -7.18
CA LEU A 68 -11.97 7.03 -7.84
C LEU A 68 -11.41 5.90 -6.97
N GLU A 69 -11.20 6.12 -5.68
CA GLU A 69 -10.76 5.08 -4.75
C GLU A 69 -11.73 3.89 -4.71
N ALA A 70 -13.04 4.16 -4.63
CA ALA A 70 -14.07 3.11 -4.70
C ALA A 70 -14.02 2.34 -6.01
N SER A 71 -13.81 3.03 -7.14
CA SER A 71 -13.69 2.38 -8.45
C SER A 71 -12.47 1.45 -8.54
N ILE A 72 -11.36 1.81 -7.89
CA ILE A 72 -10.15 0.96 -7.81
C ILE A 72 -10.48 -0.33 -7.06
N TYR A 73 -11.19 -0.27 -5.93
CA TYR A 73 -11.60 -1.47 -5.21
C TYR A 73 -12.50 -2.38 -6.06
N LEU A 74 -13.49 -1.81 -6.75
CA LEU A 74 -14.38 -2.59 -7.64
C LEU A 74 -13.63 -3.23 -8.81
N GLN A 75 -12.63 -2.54 -9.39
CA GLN A 75 -11.82 -3.09 -10.47
C GLN A 75 -10.86 -4.18 -9.99
N ALA A 76 -10.19 -3.97 -8.86
CA ALA A 76 -9.27 -4.95 -8.28
C ALA A 76 -9.96 -6.29 -7.97
N MET A 77 -11.28 -6.28 -7.70
CA MET A 77 -12.08 -7.50 -7.52
C MET A 77 -12.28 -8.30 -8.81
N THR A 78 -12.32 -7.65 -9.97
CA THR A 78 -12.69 -8.27 -11.25
C THR A 78 -11.48 -8.65 -12.09
N LEU A 79 -10.31 -8.12 -11.74
CA LEU A 79 -9.09 -8.20 -12.53
C LEU A 79 -8.06 -9.12 -11.84
N ASN A 80 -8.05 -10.41 -12.21
CA ASN A 80 -7.03 -11.37 -11.75
C ASN A 80 -5.72 -11.26 -12.55
N LEU A 81 -5.07 -10.09 -12.46
CA LEU A 81 -3.98 -9.67 -13.37
C LEU A 81 -2.57 -10.02 -12.85
N TRP A 82 -2.33 -11.26 -12.44
CA TRP A 82 -0.98 -11.69 -12.01
C TRP A 82 -0.41 -12.73 -12.97
N PRO A 83 0.30 -12.33 -14.03
CA PRO A 83 0.98 -13.27 -14.91
C PRO A 83 2.20 -13.89 -14.19
N PRO A 84 2.77 -14.98 -14.71
CA PRO A 84 4.04 -15.53 -14.21
C PRO A 84 5.18 -14.54 -14.39
N ASN A 85 6.23 -14.66 -13.57
CA ASN A 85 7.40 -13.76 -13.64
C ASN A 85 8.05 -13.72 -15.04
N GLU A 86 8.05 -14.82 -15.79
CA GLU A 86 8.58 -14.92 -17.15
C GLU A 86 7.81 -14.10 -18.18
N ALA A 87 6.55 -13.75 -17.90
CA ALA A 87 5.76 -12.90 -18.78
C ALA A 87 6.24 -11.44 -18.77
N TYR A 88 7.03 -11.05 -17.76
CA TYR A 88 7.68 -9.75 -17.72
C TYR A 88 8.99 -9.83 -18.50
N GLY A 89 9.30 -8.81 -19.30
CA GLY A 89 10.51 -8.77 -20.15
C GLY A 89 11.84 -8.58 -19.41
N GLY A 90 11.90 -8.91 -18.11
CA GLY A 90 13.05 -8.71 -17.25
C GLY A 90 12.84 -9.34 -15.87
N PRO A 91 13.87 -9.30 -15.01
CA PRO A 91 13.81 -9.89 -13.69
C PRO A 91 12.80 -9.17 -12.80
N VAL A 92 11.98 -9.93 -12.06
CA VAL A 92 10.93 -9.40 -11.18
C VAL A 92 11.07 -9.92 -9.76
N LYS A 93 10.96 -9.01 -8.79
CA LYS A 93 10.94 -9.32 -7.36
C LYS A 93 9.67 -8.80 -6.70
N LEU A 94 9.08 -9.63 -5.84
CA LEU A 94 8.04 -9.26 -4.89
C LEU A 94 8.66 -8.98 -3.53
N ILE A 95 8.57 -7.73 -3.09
CA ILE A 95 8.89 -7.33 -1.71
C ILE A 95 7.55 -7.22 -0.97
N ALA A 96 7.35 -8.07 0.04
CA ALA A 96 6.03 -8.30 0.61
C ALA A 96 5.97 -8.08 2.13
N ALA A 97 4.76 -7.85 2.64
CA ALA A 97 4.47 -7.82 4.06
C ALA A 97 4.74 -9.18 4.71
N ASP A 98 4.94 -9.21 6.04
CA ASP A 98 5.22 -10.43 6.77
C ASP A 98 3.97 -11.32 6.89
N PRO A 99 3.91 -12.51 6.28
CA PRO A 99 2.77 -13.41 6.39
C PRO A 99 2.65 -14.06 7.78
N ASN A 100 3.72 -14.05 8.59
CA ASN A 100 3.73 -14.62 9.92
C ASN A 100 3.40 -13.59 11.02
N ALA A 101 3.29 -12.31 10.66
CA ALA A 101 2.94 -11.28 11.62
C ALA A 101 1.51 -11.47 12.15
N ARG A 102 1.31 -11.17 13.44
CA ARG A 102 -0.02 -11.26 14.07
C ARG A 102 -0.98 -10.25 13.42
N GLY A 103 -2.01 -10.76 12.75
CA GLY A 103 -2.95 -9.92 12.01
C GLY A 103 -2.40 -9.46 10.65
N ALA A 104 -1.51 -10.26 10.04
CA ALA A 104 -1.03 -10.04 8.69
C ALA A 104 -2.18 -9.76 7.72
N PRO A 105 -2.06 -8.74 6.85
CA PRO A 105 -3.11 -8.39 5.92
C PRO A 105 -3.21 -9.44 4.80
N ALA A 106 -4.38 -9.58 4.16
CA ALA A 106 -4.60 -10.55 3.09
C ALA A 106 -3.51 -10.55 1.98
N PRO A 107 -2.99 -9.39 1.53
CA PRO A 107 -1.90 -9.35 0.55
C PRO A 107 -0.61 -10.05 1.00
N ALA A 108 -0.32 -10.20 2.30
CA ALA A 108 0.87 -10.92 2.76
C ALA A 108 0.81 -12.40 2.36
N PHE A 109 -0.37 -13.02 2.49
CA PHE A 109 -0.60 -14.41 2.10
C PHE A 109 -0.66 -14.57 0.58
N ALA A 110 -1.37 -13.65 -0.10
CA ALA A 110 -1.48 -13.68 -1.55
C ALA A 110 -0.11 -13.52 -2.23
N ASN A 111 0.74 -12.61 -1.75
CA ASN A 111 2.08 -12.41 -2.31
C ASN A 111 2.98 -13.63 -2.11
N LYS A 112 2.86 -14.32 -0.97
CA LYS A 112 3.60 -15.57 -0.72
C LYS A 112 3.15 -16.67 -1.69
N ALA A 113 1.84 -16.85 -1.86
CA ALA A 113 1.28 -17.83 -2.81
C ALA A 113 1.70 -17.50 -4.24
N LEU A 114 1.63 -16.23 -4.66
CA LEU A 114 2.10 -15.79 -5.97
C LEU A 114 3.59 -16.12 -6.18
N ALA A 115 4.43 -15.94 -5.17
CA ALA A 115 5.84 -16.31 -5.29
C ALA A 115 6.04 -17.82 -5.44
N GLU A 116 5.34 -18.62 -4.65
CA GLU A 116 5.42 -20.09 -4.67
C GLU A 116 4.87 -20.69 -5.98
N GLU A 117 3.82 -20.10 -6.53
CA GLU A 117 3.11 -20.63 -7.72
C GLU A 117 3.60 -20.04 -9.04
N MET A 118 4.08 -18.80 -9.04
CA MET A 118 4.30 -18.00 -10.26
C MET A 118 5.77 -17.56 -10.46
N GLY A 119 6.68 -18.11 -9.67
CA GLY A 119 8.14 -18.04 -9.89
C GLY A 119 8.82 -16.72 -9.50
N TYR A 120 8.13 -15.82 -8.79
CA TYR A 120 8.70 -14.55 -8.40
C TYR A 120 9.86 -14.69 -7.40
N ALA A 121 10.94 -13.92 -7.59
CA ALA A 121 11.89 -13.70 -6.50
C ALA A 121 11.13 -13.01 -5.36
N TYR A 122 11.24 -13.52 -4.13
CA TYR A 122 10.39 -13.10 -3.03
C TYR A 122 11.18 -12.78 -1.77
N GLU A 123 10.86 -11.67 -1.13
CA GLU A 123 11.36 -11.32 0.20
C GLU A 123 10.22 -10.69 1.02
N ALA A 124 9.83 -11.37 2.10
CA ALA A 124 8.94 -10.78 3.10
C ALA A 124 9.75 -9.92 4.07
N ILE A 125 9.30 -8.70 4.34
CA ILE A 125 9.93 -7.82 5.33
C ILE A 125 9.32 -8.11 6.71
N PRO A 126 10.09 -8.68 7.68
CA PRO A 126 9.54 -9.11 8.95
C PRO A 126 8.81 -8.00 9.71
N GLU A 127 7.75 -8.36 10.43
CA GLU A 127 6.97 -7.45 11.29
C GLU A 127 6.39 -6.23 10.55
N THR A 128 6.05 -6.38 9.28
CA THR A 128 5.40 -5.32 8.49
C THR A 128 3.99 -5.72 8.06
N GLY A 129 3.16 -4.70 7.83
CA GLY A 129 1.83 -4.79 7.25
C GLY A 129 1.81 -4.30 5.81
N HIS A 130 0.64 -3.88 5.35
CA HIS A 130 0.41 -3.58 3.93
C HIS A 130 1.29 -2.44 3.39
N LEU A 131 1.64 -1.47 4.23
CA LEU A 131 2.47 -0.31 3.89
C LEU A 131 3.89 -0.46 4.43
N LEU A 132 4.49 -1.62 4.17
CA LEU A 132 5.86 -1.99 4.57
C LEU A 132 6.92 -0.96 4.17
N GLN A 133 6.75 -0.29 3.03
CA GLN A 133 7.71 0.70 2.54
C GLN A 133 7.79 1.94 3.45
N ILE A 134 6.72 2.22 4.20
CA ILE A 134 6.68 3.32 5.18
C ILE A 134 7.09 2.84 6.56
N GLN A 135 6.77 1.59 6.92
CA GLN A 135 7.14 1.01 8.23
C GLN A 135 8.64 0.72 8.33
N LYS A 136 9.23 0.10 7.29
CA LYS A 136 10.64 -0.28 7.24
C LYS A 136 11.26 0.11 5.89
N PRO A 137 11.36 1.43 5.58
CA PRO A 137 11.84 1.91 4.28
C PRO A 137 13.26 1.42 3.95
N ASN A 138 14.15 1.38 4.93
CA ASN A 138 15.53 0.94 4.74
C ASN A 138 15.62 -0.56 4.41
N GLU A 139 14.78 -1.39 5.01
CA GLU A 139 14.72 -2.83 4.70
C GLU A 139 14.15 -3.07 3.31
N CYS A 140 13.08 -2.36 2.94
CA CYS A 140 12.53 -2.43 1.59
C CYS A 140 13.56 -1.97 0.54
N ARG A 141 14.29 -0.88 0.82
CA ARG A 141 15.38 -0.40 -0.03
C ARG A 141 16.50 -1.43 -0.15
N ARG A 142 16.93 -2.03 0.97
CA ARG A 142 17.95 -3.09 0.96
C ARG A 142 17.51 -4.26 0.08
N ALA A 143 16.29 -4.76 0.29
CA ALA A 143 15.72 -5.87 -0.49
C ALA A 143 15.71 -5.58 -2.00
N MET A 144 15.38 -4.35 -2.39
CA MET A 144 15.43 -3.89 -3.78
C MET A 144 16.88 -3.82 -4.31
N LEU A 145 17.78 -3.12 -3.62
CA LEU A 145 19.15 -2.92 -4.11
C LEU A 145 19.93 -4.22 -4.22
N THR A 146 19.78 -5.13 -3.25
CA THR A 146 20.37 -6.48 -3.34
C THR A 146 19.89 -7.23 -4.58
N PHE A 147 18.62 -7.07 -4.97
CA PHE A 147 18.10 -7.70 -6.18
C PHE A 147 18.67 -7.09 -7.46
N LEU A 148 18.84 -5.76 -7.49
CA LEU A 148 19.49 -5.06 -8.61
C LEU A 148 20.95 -5.49 -8.75
N ASP A 149 21.69 -5.56 -7.65
CA ASP A 149 23.09 -6.01 -7.62
C ASP A 149 23.25 -7.44 -8.14
N GLN A 150 22.35 -8.36 -7.74
CA GLN A 150 22.32 -9.75 -8.24
C GLN A 150 22.13 -9.84 -9.76
N HIS A 151 21.54 -8.83 -10.37
CA HIS A 151 21.27 -8.78 -11.81
C HIS A 151 22.22 -7.82 -12.55
N GLY A 152 23.25 -7.29 -11.86
CA GLY A 152 24.24 -6.38 -12.45
C GLY A 152 23.70 -5.01 -12.84
N ILE A 153 22.57 -4.58 -12.27
CA ILE A 153 21.95 -3.28 -12.55
C ILE A 153 22.56 -2.23 -11.62
N ARG A 154 23.22 -1.21 -12.20
CA ARG A 154 23.85 -0.11 -11.44
C ARG A 154 22.84 0.97 -11.07
N TYR A 155 22.99 1.57 -9.89
CA TYR A 155 22.14 2.63 -9.33
C TYR A 155 22.96 3.74 -8.65
#